data_AF-A0A158ITK8-F1
#
_entry.id   AF-A0A158ITK8-F1
#
_cell.length_a   1.000
_cell.length_b   1.000
_cell.length_c   1.000
_cell.angle_alpha   90.00
_cell.angle_beta   90.00
_cell.angle_gamma   90.00
#
_symmetry.space_group_name_H-M   'P 1'
#
loop_
_entity.id
_entity.type
_entity.pdbx_description
1 polymer ?
#
loop_
_entity_poly.entity_id
_entity_poly.type
_entity_poly.pdbx_seq_one_letter_code
_entity_poly.pdbx_strand_id
1 'polypeptide(L)'
;MKVAIVHDWLVVSGGAEKVLQQIIECFPNADIFTLVDFLEDRTCIKGRPVQSSFIQKLPFAKKRYRGYLPLMPLAIEQIDLSGYDLVISSSYAVAKGVLTGPDQLHVSYVHSPIRYAWDLQHQYLKESGLSKGFKSILARILLHYIRGWDARSANGVDYLIANSHFIARRIKKAYQRESTVIYPPVDVRSLSVRAQKDDFYLTASRMVPYKRIDMIVRAFSMTPERRLVVIGDGPDMEKVKAVAGPNVQIMGYQSFEVLRDHMQRARAFVYAAEEDFGISIIEAQACGTPVITYGKGGALETVIGMPRERPTGVFFQEQSAEALVDAVERFERNSHLFDPNVCRENAERFSTEKFKASLSAFIEVRLARFRSETAVAPRPARSETPATVTRIGEASNAEERVAVRHQ
;
A
#
# COMPACT_ATOMS: atom_id res chain seq x y z
N MET A 1 -15.74 -0.33 22.64
CA MET A 1 -15.19 -1.00 21.45
C MET A 1 -13.71 -0.74 21.40
N LYS A 2 -12.87 -1.77 21.39
CA LYS A 2 -11.43 -1.67 21.26
C LYS A 2 -11.02 -1.91 19.80
N VAL A 3 -10.17 -1.04 19.25
CA VAL A 3 -9.78 -1.07 17.83
C VAL A 3 -8.28 -1.32 17.72
N ALA A 4 -7.89 -2.22 16.83
CA ALA A 4 -6.49 -2.42 16.45
C ALA A 4 -6.27 -1.97 15.00
N ILE A 5 -5.22 -1.20 14.77
CA ILE A 5 -4.72 -0.87 13.42
C ILE A 5 -3.42 -1.64 13.20
N VAL A 6 -3.38 -2.47 12.16
CA VAL A 6 -2.20 -3.26 11.80
C VAL A 6 -1.62 -2.71 10.49
N HIS A 7 -0.34 -2.33 10.50
CA HIS A 7 0.38 -1.86 9.33
C HIS A 7 1.54 -2.81 9.01
N ASP A 8 2.00 -2.87 7.76
CA ASP A 8 3.04 -3.83 7.37
C ASP A 8 4.38 -3.57 8.07
N TRP A 9 4.96 -2.41 7.84
CA TRP A 9 6.19 -1.96 8.50
C TRP A 9 6.30 -0.45 8.44
N LEU A 10 6.88 0.16 9.47
CA LEU A 10 7.10 1.59 9.58
C LEU A 10 8.60 1.86 9.44
N VAL A 11 9.04 2.17 8.22
CA VAL A 11 10.47 2.40 7.93
C VAL A 11 10.70 3.71 7.19
N VAL A 12 9.76 4.13 6.35
CA VAL A 12 9.80 5.39 5.62
C VAL A 12 8.40 5.98 5.54
N SER A 13 8.28 7.30 5.50
CA SER A 13 7.01 7.96 5.21
C SER A 13 6.72 7.91 3.71
N GLY A 14 5.64 7.23 3.32
CA GLY A 14 5.22 7.05 1.93
C GLY A 14 3.70 7.06 1.78
N GLY A 15 3.21 6.58 0.64
CA GLY A 15 1.78 6.60 0.33
C GLY A 15 0.93 5.72 1.27
N ALA A 16 1.47 4.57 1.70
CA ALA A 16 0.78 3.69 2.64
C ALA A 16 0.70 4.32 4.04
N GLU A 17 1.73 5.07 4.44
CA GLU A 17 1.80 5.78 5.71
C GLU A 17 0.89 7.02 5.72
N LYS A 18 0.70 7.70 4.57
CA LYS A 18 -0.33 8.74 4.41
C LYS A 18 -1.74 8.18 4.64
N VAL A 19 -2.03 6.99 4.13
CA VAL A 19 -3.31 6.29 4.39
C VAL A 19 -3.41 5.91 5.87
N LEU A 20 -2.36 5.30 6.45
CA LEU A 20 -2.32 4.93 7.85
C LEU A 20 -2.64 6.12 8.77
N GLN A 21 -2.03 7.27 8.50
CA GLN A 21 -2.29 8.50 9.25
C GLN A 21 -3.78 8.82 9.30
N GLN A 22 -4.46 8.77 8.15
CA GLN A 22 -5.89 9.07 8.07
C GLN A 22 -6.77 7.99 8.71
N ILE A 23 -6.37 6.72 8.67
CA ILE A 23 -7.04 5.65 9.45
C ILE A 23 -6.93 5.95 10.95
N ILE A 24 -5.74 6.34 11.44
CA ILE A 24 -5.53 6.72 12.84
C ILE A 24 -6.40 7.92 13.22
N GLU A 25 -6.61 8.88 12.30
CA GLU A 25 -7.51 10.01 12.58
C GLU A 25 -8.98 9.61 12.69
N CYS A 26 -9.41 8.59 11.95
CA CYS A 26 -10.77 8.05 12.05
C CYS A 26 -10.96 7.25 13.36
N PHE A 27 -9.89 6.64 13.88
CA PHE A 27 -9.89 5.80 15.08
C PHE A 27 -8.80 6.25 16.08
N PRO A 28 -8.96 7.42 16.72
CA PRO A 28 -7.91 8.03 17.55
C PRO A 28 -7.51 7.20 18.76
N ASN A 29 -8.39 6.30 19.23
CA ASN A 29 -8.16 5.43 20.38
C ASN A 29 -7.62 4.04 19.99
N ALA A 30 -7.35 3.77 18.71
CA ALA A 30 -6.93 2.45 18.26
C ALA A 30 -5.47 2.13 18.60
N ASP A 31 -5.17 0.93 19.09
CA ASP A 31 -3.77 0.50 19.28
C ASP A 31 -3.12 0.17 17.93
N ILE A 32 -1.83 0.47 17.78
CA ILE A 32 -1.11 0.35 16.50
C ILE A 32 -0.12 -0.81 16.56
N PHE A 33 -0.18 -1.68 15.56
CA PHE A 33 0.66 -2.86 15.40
C PHE A 33 1.40 -2.84 14.07
N THR A 34 2.61 -3.40 14.04
CA THR A 34 3.45 -3.47 12.84
C THR A 34 4.40 -4.67 12.88
N LEU A 35 4.97 -5.09 11.75
CA LEU A 35 6.08 -6.07 11.81
C LEU A 35 7.33 -5.44 12.43
N VAL A 36 7.72 -4.28 11.94
CA VAL A 36 8.89 -3.51 12.41
C VAL A 36 8.58 -2.02 12.43
N ASP A 37 9.19 -1.32 13.38
CA ASP A 37 9.17 0.14 13.54
C ASP A 37 10.61 0.66 13.63
N PHE A 38 11.06 1.31 12.56
CA PHE A 38 12.32 2.04 12.46
C PHE A 38 12.08 3.47 11.95
N LEU A 39 10.85 3.97 12.11
CA LEU A 39 10.44 5.25 11.56
C LEU A 39 11.03 6.40 12.39
N GLU A 40 11.81 7.26 11.73
CA GLU A 40 12.44 8.42 12.38
C GLU A 40 11.45 9.59 12.50
N ASP A 41 10.71 9.89 11.42
CA ASP A 41 9.62 10.86 11.43
C ASP A 41 8.29 10.21 11.84
N ARG A 42 7.85 10.43 13.09
CA ARG A 42 6.63 9.86 13.66
C ARG A 42 5.35 10.69 13.40
N THR A 43 5.38 11.67 12.50
CA THR A 43 4.21 12.51 12.19
C THR A 43 3.01 11.69 11.72
N CYS A 44 3.23 10.69 10.85
CA CYS A 44 2.14 9.85 10.30
C CYS A 44 1.42 9.00 11.37
N ILE A 45 2.06 8.75 12.51
CA ILE A 45 1.48 8.02 13.64
C ILE A 45 1.21 8.91 14.85
N LYS A 46 1.34 10.24 14.70
CA LYS A 46 1.12 11.25 15.76
C LYS A 46 1.89 10.96 17.05
N GLY A 47 3.11 10.44 16.93
CA GLY A 47 3.95 10.08 18.08
C GLY A 47 3.43 8.91 18.95
N ARG A 48 2.37 8.21 18.52
CA ARG A 48 1.73 7.14 19.30
C ARG A 48 2.67 5.93 19.46
N PRO A 49 2.54 5.17 20.56
CA PRO A 49 3.26 3.93 20.74
C PRO A 49 2.81 2.90 19.70
N VAL A 50 3.77 2.11 19.21
CA VAL A 50 3.53 1.06 18.21
C VAL A 50 4.09 -0.25 18.76
N GLN A 51 3.29 -1.31 18.68
CA GLN A 51 3.71 -2.66 19.04
C GLN A 51 4.26 -3.38 17.80
N SER A 52 5.49 -3.88 17.90
CA SER A 52 6.17 -4.57 16.80
C SER A 52 6.30 -6.08 17.03
N SER A 53 6.39 -6.85 15.95
CA SER A 53 6.66 -8.30 16.01
C SER A 53 8.07 -8.65 16.54
N PHE A 54 8.36 -9.95 16.69
CA PHE A 54 9.70 -10.43 17.04
C PHE A 54 10.78 -10.05 16.02
N ILE A 55 10.42 -9.79 14.76
CA ILE A 55 11.37 -9.40 13.70
C ILE A 55 12.09 -8.10 14.06
N GLN A 56 11.45 -7.20 14.80
CA GLN A 56 12.06 -5.95 15.29
C GLN A 56 13.41 -6.17 15.99
N LYS A 57 13.53 -7.29 16.73
CA LYS A 57 14.67 -7.61 17.58
C LYS A 57 15.73 -8.49 16.89
N LEU A 58 15.49 -8.91 15.64
CA LEU A 58 16.43 -9.77 14.92
C LEU A 58 17.68 -9.00 14.45
N PRO A 59 18.84 -9.67 14.32
CA PRO A 59 20.08 -9.03 13.88
C PRO A 59 19.92 -8.27 12.56
N PHE A 60 20.44 -7.04 12.49
CA PHE A 60 20.37 -6.21 11.28
C PHE A 60 18.95 -5.83 10.80
N ALA A 61 17.89 -6.01 11.61
CA ALA A 61 16.51 -5.71 11.20
C ALA A 61 16.35 -4.29 10.61
N LYS A 62 16.95 -3.25 11.24
CA LYS A 62 16.91 -1.87 10.71
C LYS A 62 17.41 -1.75 9.27
N LYS A 63 18.42 -2.54 8.89
CA LYS A 63 19.05 -2.49 7.55
C LYS A 63 18.50 -3.53 6.57
N ARG A 64 18.03 -4.68 7.06
CA ARG A 64 17.71 -5.86 6.25
C ARG A 64 16.37 -6.51 6.57
N TYR A 65 15.40 -5.78 7.15
CA TYR A 65 14.08 -6.33 7.49
C TYR A 65 13.42 -7.11 6.35
N ARG A 66 13.57 -6.67 5.09
CA ARG A 66 13.04 -7.37 3.90
C ARG A 66 13.65 -8.76 3.68
N GLY A 67 14.87 -9.00 4.17
CA GLY A 67 15.50 -10.32 4.17
C GLY A 67 14.79 -11.33 5.05
N TYR A 68 13.97 -10.86 6.01
CA TYR A 68 13.12 -11.70 6.85
C TYR A 68 11.76 -12.02 6.22
N LEU A 69 11.57 -11.77 4.92
CA LEU A 69 10.36 -12.15 4.18
C LEU A 69 9.87 -13.58 4.48
N PRO A 70 10.72 -14.63 4.58
CA PRO A 70 10.25 -15.98 4.93
C PRO A 70 9.59 -16.08 6.32
N LEU A 71 9.95 -15.20 7.26
CA LEU A 71 9.44 -15.19 8.64
C LEU A 71 8.26 -14.23 8.82
N MET A 72 8.01 -13.32 7.87
CA MET A 72 6.94 -12.32 7.97
C MET A 72 5.54 -12.91 8.15
N PRO A 73 5.13 -13.99 7.44
CA PRO A 73 3.89 -14.69 7.70
C PRO A 73 3.72 -15.15 9.15
N LEU A 74 4.76 -15.80 9.71
CA LEU A 74 4.76 -16.26 11.10
C LEU A 74 4.71 -15.09 12.08
N ALA A 75 5.46 -14.02 11.79
CA ALA A 75 5.53 -12.84 12.65
C ALA A 75 4.22 -12.07 12.74
N ILE A 76 3.49 -11.93 11.62
CA ILE A 76 2.20 -11.22 11.62
C ILE A 76 1.10 -12.05 12.29
N GLU A 77 1.11 -13.38 12.13
CA GLU A 77 0.13 -14.28 12.75
C GLU A 77 0.29 -14.41 14.28
N GLN A 78 1.46 -14.05 14.83
CA GLN A 78 1.73 -14.05 16.27
C GLN A 78 1.28 -12.78 17.02
N ILE A 79 0.79 -11.76 16.32
CA ILE A 79 0.27 -10.55 16.97
C ILE A 79 -1.05 -10.91 17.66
N ASP A 80 -1.07 -10.88 19.00
CA ASP A 80 -2.28 -11.15 19.77
C ASP A 80 -3.25 -9.98 19.68
N LEU A 81 -4.34 -10.22 18.95
CA LEU A 81 -5.44 -9.29 18.77
C LEU A 81 -6.72 -9.76 19.46
N SER A 82 -6.69 -10.79 20.31
CA SER A 82 -7.89 -11.39 20.92
C SER A 82 -8.74 -10.40 21.72
N GLY A 83 -8.13 -9.36 22.29
CA GLY A 83 -8.81 -8.32 23.06
C GLY A 83 -9.44 -7.17 22.26
N TYR A 84 -9.50 -7.25 20.92
CA TYR A 84 -10.02 -6.19 20.06
C TYR A 84 -11.32 -6.59 19.37
N ASP A 85 -12.28 -5.66 19.25
CA ASP A 85 -13.56 -5.93 18.58
C ASP A 85 -13.47 -5.66 17.07
N LEU A 86 -12.66 -4.67 16.68
CA LEU A 86 -12.46 -4.23 15.30
C LEU A 86 -10.96 -4.24 14.99
N VAL A 87 -10.59 -4.93 13.93
CA VAL A 87 -9.23 -4.97 13.39
C VAL A 87 -9.24 -4.32 12.01
N ILE A 88 -8.39 -3.31 11.84
CA ILE A 88 -8.19 -2.62 10.57
C ILE A 88 -6.75 -2.87 10.11
N SER A 89 -6.55 -3.63 9.05
CA SER A 89 -5.20 -3.82 8.48
C SER A 89 -4.99 -2.91 7.27
N SER A 90 -3.91 -2.15 7.25
CA SER A 90 -3.42 -1.40 6.10
C SER A 90 -2.28 -2.19 5.45
N SER A 91 -2.56 -2.90 4.37
CA SER A 91 -1.66 -3.95 3.84
C SER A 91 -1.27 -3.77 2.37
N TYR A 92 0.03 -3.81 2.11
CA TYR A 92 0.68 -4.05 0.82
C TYR A 92 1.56 -5.32 0.84
N ALA A 93 1.68 -5.98 1.99
CA ALA A 93 2.41 -7.23 2.16
C ALA A 93 1.65 -8.25 3.02
N VAL A 94 1.82 -8.20 4.34
CA VAL A 94 1.40 -9.24 5.27
C VAL A 94 0.39 -8.79 6.33
N ALA A 95 0.20 -7.50 6.58
CA ALA A 95 -0.66 -6.99 7.66
C ALA A 95 -2.09 -7.54 7.63
N LYS A 96 -2.64 -7.86 6.44
CA LYS A 96 -3.95 -8.50 6.30
C LYS A 96 -4.02 -9.93 6.83
N GLY A 97 -2.89 -10.54 7.14
CA GLY A 97 -2.78 -11.93 7.56
C GLY A 97 -2.67 -12.13 9.07
N VAL A 98 -2.95 -11.09 9.87
CA VAL A 98 -3.22 -11.29 11.30
C VAL A 98 -4.37 -12.28 11.49
N LEU A 99 -4.38 -12.97 12.62
CA LEU A 99 -5.43 -13.92 12.96
C LEU A 99 -6.51 -13.21 13.78
N THR A 100 -7.76 -13.39 13.38
CA THR A 100 -8.95 -12.89 14.06
C THR A 100 -9.92 -14.03 14.34
N GLY A 101 -10.68 -13.89 15.44
CA GLY A 101 -11.73 -14.83 15.84
C GLY A 101 -13.11 -14.47 15.26
N PRO A 102 -14.11 -15.35 15.44
CA PRO A 102 -15.46 -15.16 14.91
C PRO A 102 -16.23 -13.98 15.52
N ASP A 103 -15.80 -13.48 16.69
CA ASP A 103 -16.40 -12.34 17.38
C ASP A 103 -15.72 -11.00 17.06
N GLN A 104 -14.77 -10.99 16.11
CA GLN A 104 -14.01 -9.81 15.71
C GLN A 104 -14.30 -9.45 14.26
N LEU A 105 -14.54 -8.16 13.98
CA LEU A 105 -14.66 -7.67 12.62
C LEU A 105 -13.28 -7.31 12.05
N HIS A 106 -12.86 -7.94 10.96
CA HIS A 106 -11.63 -7.63 10.25
C HIS A 106 -11.89 -6.94 8.91
N VAL A 107 -11.46 -5.67 8.81
CA VAL A 107 -11.46 -4.90 7.57
C VAL A 107 -10.02 -4.67 7.11
N SER A 108 -9.71 -5.00 5.86
CA SER A 108 -8.38 -4.79 5.30
C SER A 108 -8.38 -3.79 4.15
N TYR A 109 -7.66 -2.69 4.33
CA TYR A 109 -7.30 -1.75 3.28
C TYR A 109 -6.07 -2.26 2.53
N VAL A 110 -6.29 -2.82 1.35
CA VAL A 110 -5.25 -3.44 0.52
C VAL A 110 -4.75 -2.43 -0.51
N HIS A 111 -3.50 -2.00 -0.32
CA HIS A 111 -2.80 -1.11 -1.26
C HIS A 111 -2.41 -1.82 -2.55
N SER A 112 -2.09 -3.11 -2.45
CA SER A 112 -1.91 -4.05 -3.55
C SER A 112 -1.68 -5.44 -2.96
N PRO A 113 -2.10 -6.53 -3.64
CA PRO A 113 -1.51 -7.85 -3.40
C PRO A 113 0.01 -7.82 -3.56
N ILE A 114 0.71 -8.82 -3.01
CA ILE A 114 2.19 -8.86 -2.98
C ILE A 114 2.76 -8.96 -4.41
N ARG A 115 2.97 -7.81 -5.07
CA ARG A 115 3.26 -7.72 -6.52
C ARG A 115 4.37 -8.65 -6.98
N TYR A 116 5.47 -8.71 -6.23
CA TYR A 116 6.63 -9.54 -6.58
C TYR A 116 6.41 -11.05 -6.37
N ALA A 117 5.39 -11.46 -5.60
CA ALA A 117 4.96 -12.86 -5.50
C ALA A 117 3.98 -13.26 -6.60
N TRP A 118 3.34 -12.28 -7.25
CA TRP A 118 2.30 -12.45 -8.26
C TRP A 118 2.76 -11.93 -9.64
N ASP A 119 2.18 -10.82 -10.09
CA ASP A 119 2.23 -10.33 -11.47
C ASP A 119 3.59 -9.73 -11.87
N LEU A 120 4.41 -9.32 -10.90
CA LEU A 120 5.75 -8.77 -11.14
C LEU A 120 6.89 -9.73 -10.79
N GLN A 121 6.61 -11.01 -10.56
CA GLN A 121 7.65 -11.98 -10.17
C GLN A 121 8.83 -12.01 -11.16
N HIS A 122 8.55 -12.11 -12.46
CA HIS A 122 9.61 -12.21 -13.46
C HIS A 122 10.46 -10.93 -13.53
N GLN A 123 9.82 -9.77 -13.42
CA GLN A 123 10.51 -8.49 -13.34
C GLN A 123 11.37 -8.41 -12.08
N TYR A 124 10.83 -8.76 -10.92
CA TYR A 124 11.56 -8.77 -9.65
C TYR A 124 12.79 -9.69 -9.67
N LEU A 125 12.64 -10.92 -10.20
CA LEU A 125 13.75 -11.87 -10.33
C LEU A 125 14.84 -11.34 -11.27
N LYS A 126 14.47 -10.66 -12.36
CA LYS A 126 15.42 -10.04 -13.29
C LYS A 126 16.15 -8.87 -12.65
N GLU A 127 15.42 -7.94 -12.04
CA GLU A 127 15.97 -6.74 -11.40
C GLU A 127 16.83 -7.08 -10.17
N SER A 128 16.56 -8.20 -9.49
CA SER A 128 17.35 -8.66 -8.33
C SER A 128 18.54 -9.56 -8.70
N GLY A 129 18.79 -9.82 -10.00
CA GLY A 129 19.83 -10.75 -10.43
C GLY A 129 19.58 -12.21 -10.04
N LEU A 130 18.32 -12.56 -9.75
CA LEU A 130 17.86 -13.89 -9.31
C LEU A 130 17.20 -14.68 -10.46
N SER A 131 17.58 -14.42 -11.70
CA SER A 131 16.98 -15.05 -12.88
C SER A 131 17.53 -16.44 -13.20
N LYS A 132 18.73 -16.81 -12.71
CA LYS A 132 19.41 -18.09 -12.99
C LYS A 132 20.13 -18.65 -11.75
N GLY A 133 20.42 -19.95 -11.77
CA GLY A 133 21.19 -20.64 -10.73
C GLY A 133 20.40 -21.02 -9.47
N PHE A 134 21.07 -21.63 -8.49
CA PHE A 134 20.46 -22.14 -7.26
C PHE A 134 19.72 -21.08 -6.44
N LYS A 135 20.25 -19.84 -6.40
CA LYS A 135 19.56 -18.70 -5.76
C LYS A 135 18.21 -18.38 -6.41
N SER A 136 18.07 -18.58 -7.71
CA SER A 136 16.79 -18.42 -8.42
C SER A 136 15.77 -19.47 -7.98
N ILE A 137 16.21 -20.72 -7.80
CA ILE A 137 15.36 -21.82 -7.34
C ILE A 137 14.83 -21.51 -5.93
N LEU A 138 15.72 -21.13 -5.01
CA LEU A 138 15.34 -20.78 -3.64
C LEU A 138 14.35 -19.59 -3.61
N ALA A 139 14.63 -18.54 -4.41
CA ALA A 139 13.73 -17.40 -4.53
C ALA A 139 12.34 -17.81 -5.04
N ARG A 140 12.25 -18.70 -6.04
CA ARG A 140 10.97 -19.18 -6.58
C ARG A 140 10.19 -20.03 -5.57
N ILE A 141 10.87 -20.87 -4.79
CA ILE A 141 10.25 -21.64 -3.71
C ILE A 141 9.69 -20.69 -2.65
N LEU A 142 10.48 -19.70 -2.22
CA LEU A 142 10.03 -18.69 -1.26
C LEU A 142 8.83 -17.91 -1.80
N LEU A 143 8.88 -17.45 -3.05
CA LEU A 143 7.75 -16.70 -3.66
C LEU A 143 6.51 -17.58 -3.81
N HIS A 144 6.66 -18.88 -4.06
CA HIS A 144 5.54 -19.82 -4.07
C HIS A 144 4.90 -19.96 -2.67
N TYR A 145 5.72 -20.13 -1.63
CA TYR A 145 5.26 -20.14 -0.23
C TYR A 145 4.51 -18.85 0.14
N ILE A 146 5.10 -17.69 -0.16
CA ILE A 146 4.49 -16.38 0.10
C ILE A 146 3.19 -16.22 -0.67
N ARG A 147 3.12 -16.66 -1.94
CA ARG A 147 1.90 -16.60 -2.74
C ARG A 147 0.76 -17.43 -2.13
N GLY A 148 1.07 -18.66 -1.72
CA GLY A 148 0.10 -19.54 -1.07
C GLY A 148 -0.44 -18.94 0.23
N TRP A 149 0.46 -18.43 1.07
CA TRP A 149 0.08 -17.76 2.30
C TRP A 149 -0.72 -16.47 2.06
N ASP A 150 -0.31 -15.64 1.09
CA ASP A 150 -0.97 -14.38 0.74
C ASP A 150 -2.42 -14.61 0.27
N ALA A 151 -2.64 -15.62 -0.59
CA ALA A 151 -3.98 -16.01 -1.02
C ALA A 151 -4.82 -16.56 0.14
N ARG A 152 -4.28 -17.46 0.96
CA ARG A 152 -4.99 -18.08 2.09
C ARG A 152 -5.43 -17.03 3.12
N SER A 153 -4.51 -16.15 3.53
CA SER A 153 -4.75 -15.16 4.58
C SER A 153 -5.86 -14.17 4.21
N ALA A 154 -6.09 -13.90 2.92
CA ALA A 154 -7.21 -13.07 2.49
C ALA A 154 -8.59 -13.64 2.86
N ASN A 155 -8.69 -14.96 3.11
CA ASN A 155 -9.94 -15.58 3.55
C ASN A 155 -10.30 -15.27 5.01
N GLY A 156 -9.33 -14.89 5.84
CA GLY A 156 -9.58 -14.46 7.22
C GLY A 156 -10.09 -13.02 7.34
N VAL A 157 -10.12 -12.26 6.25
CA VAL A 157 -10.64 -10.89 6.23
C VAL A 157 -12.14 -10.92 5.90
N ASP A 158 -12.95 -10.19 6.64
CA ASP A 158 -14.39 -10.05 6.35
C ASP A 158 -14.62 -9.14 5.14
N TYR A 159 -13.99 -7.95 5.17
CA TYR A 159 -14.17 -6.94 4.13
C TYR A 159 -12.84 -6.42 3.59
N LEU A 160 -12.67 -6.51 2.27
CA LEU A 160 -11.53 -5.96 1.56
C LEU A 160 -11.88 -4.60 0.97
N ILE A 161 -11.00 -3.62 1.21
CA ILE A 161 -11.02 -2.30 0.58
C ILE A 161 -9.82 -2.24 -0.38
N ALA A 162 -10.07 -1.83 -1.62
CA ALA A 162 -9.04 -1.56 -2.61
C ALA A 162 -8.79 -0.06 -2.71
N ASN A 163 -7.54 0.35 -2.94
CA ASN A 163 -7.20 1.75 -3.15
C ASN A 163 -7.57 2.28 -4.56
N SER A 164 -7.92 1.41 -5.50
CA SER A 164 -8.31 1.74 -6.87
C SER A 164 -9.06 0.58 -7.51
N HIS A 165 -9.79 0.81 -8.61
CA HIS A 165 -10.37 -0.27 -9.40
C HIS A 165 -9.30 -1.15 -10.06
N PHE A 166 -8.13 -0.59 -10.39
CA PHE A 166 -6.98 -1.35 -10.85
C PHE A 166 -6.54 -2.39 -9.82
N ILE A 167 -6.44 -1.99 -8.55
CA ILE A 167 -6.12 -2.92 -7.46
C ILE A 167 -7.28 -3.85 -7.12
N ALA A 168 -8.54 -3.40 -7.23
CA ALA A 168 -9.70 -4.28 -7.07
C ALA A 168 -9.67 -5.46 -8.05
N ARG A 169 -9.27 -5.24 -9.31
CA ARG A 169 -9.06 -6.33 -10.29
C ARG A 169 -7.94 -7.29 -9.88
N ARG A 170 -6.85 -6.77 -9.31
CA ARG A 170 -5.75 -7.61 -8.80
C ARG A 170 -6.16 -8.43 -7.58
N ILE A 171 -6.90 -7.83 -6.65
CA ILE A 171 -7.49 -8.53 -5.49
C ILE A 171 -8.40 -9.65 -5.98
N LYS A 172 -9.30 -9.37 -6.93
CA LYS A 172 -10.16 -10.41 -7.52
C LYS A 172 -9.34 -11.52 -8.15
N LYS A 173 -8.28 -11.20 -8.89
CA LYS A 173 -7.43 -12.20 -9.55
C LYS A 173 -6.63 -13.05 -8.56
N ALA A 174 -5.97 -12.42 -7.59
CA ALA A 174 -5.07 -13.07 -6.64
C ALA A 174 -5.81 -13.81 -5.52
N TYR A 175 -6.88 -13.22 -5.00
CA TYR A 175 -7.59 -13.70 -3.81
C TYR A 175 -8.96 -14.30 -4.12
N GLN A 176 -9.48 -14.15 -5.36
CA GLN A 176 -10.83 -14.56 -5.74
C GLN A 176 -11.95 -13.92 -4.89
N ARG A 177 -11.66 -12.77 -4.27
CA ARG A 177 -12.56 -12.01 -3.41
C ARG A 177 -12.95 -10.68 -4.06
N GLU A 178 -14.15 -10.21 -3.75
CA GLU A 178 -14.58 -8.85 -4.08
C GLU A 178 -13.97 -7.82 -3.12
N SER A 179 -13.86 -6.58 -3.58
CA SER A 179 -13.39 -5.45 -2.75
C SER A 179 -14.18 -4.19 -3.06
N THR A 180 -14.33 -3.33 -2.05
CA THR A 180 -14.91 -1.98 -2.23
C THR A 180 -13.78 -0.98 -2.49
N VAL A 181 -13.93 -0.11 -3.48
CA VAL A 181 -12.92 0.93 -3.74
C VAL A 181 -13.13 2.12 -2.81
N ILE A 182 -12.10 2.44 -2.03
CA ILE A 182 -11.99 3.71 -1.31
C ILE A 182 -10.63 4.29 -1.67
N TYR A 183 -10.63 5.42 -2.37
CA TYR A 183 -9.40 6.01 -2.90
C TYR A 183 -8.53 6.61 -1.78
N PRO A 184 -7.19 6.49 -1.86
CA PRO A 184 -6.27 7.07 -0.88
C PRO A 184 -6.47 8.58 -0.68
N PRO A 185 -6.17 9.08 0.53
CA PRO A 185 -6.27 10.49 0.85
C PRO A 185 -5.13 11.27 0.20
N VAL A 186 -5.48 12.42 -0.38
CA VAL A 186 -4.54 13.45 -0.81
C VAL A 186 -4.86 14.73 -0.06
N ASP A 187 -3.85 15.36 0.53
CA ASP A 187 -3.99 16.64 1.22
C ASP A 187 -4.07 17.79 0.20
N VAL A 188 -5.21 17.86 -0.46
CA VAL A 188 -5.53 18.85 -1.47
C VAL A 188 -5.60 20.25 -0.85
N ARG A 189 -5.88 20.38 0.46
CA ARG A 189 -6.00 21.67 1.16
C ARG A 189 -4.67 22.39 1.36
N SER A 190 -3.58 21.65 1.63
CA SER A 190 -2.25 22.26 1.78
C SER A 190 -1.57 22.65 0.45
N LEU A 191 -2.19 22.29 -0.68
CA LEU A 191 -1.73 22.58 -2.02
C LEU A 191 -2.58 23.71 -2.60
N SER A 192 -1.99 24.87 -2.88
CA SER A 192 -2.70 25.96 -3.56
C SER A 192 -2.58 25.86 -5.08
N VAL A 193 -3.63 26.28 -5.78
CA VAL A 193 -3.65 26.35 -7.25
C VAL A 193 -2.82 27.53 -7.70
N ARG A 194 -1.98 27.32 -8.72
CA ARG A 194 -1.29 28.40 -9.43
C ARG A 194 -1.64 28.34 -10.90
N ALA A 195 -2.33 29.37 -11.41
CA ALA A 195 -2.78 29.39 -12.80
C ALA A 195 -1.63 29.66 -13.78
N GLN A 196 -0.77 30.63 -13.48
CA GLN A 196 0.38 30.97 -14.31
C GLN A 196 1.53 29.99 -14.08
N LYS A 197 1.84 29.19 -15.11
CA LYS A 197 2.94 28.23 -15.10
C LYS A 197 4.22 28.85 -15.66
N ASP A 198 5.35 28.38 -15.15
CA ASP A 198 6.67 28.67 -15.67
C ASP A 198 7.02 27.63 -16.77
N ASP A 199 7.97 27.96 -17.63
CA ASP A 199 8.35 27.09 -18.76
C ASP A 199 9.36 26.01 -18.36
N PHE A 200 8.92 25.05 -17.55
CA PHE A 200 9.63 23.82 -17.23
C PHE A 200 8.68 22.67 -16.90
N TYR A 201 9.15 21.45 -17.09
CA TYR A 201 8.46 20.22 -16.71
C TYR A 201 9.03 19.68 -15.40
N LEU A 202 8.20 19.00 -14.60
CA LEU A 202 8.63 18.42 -13.33
C LEU A 202 8.40 16.92 -13.32
N THR A 203 9.38 16.16 -12.83
CA THR A 203 9.16 14.80 -12.38
C THR A 203 9.64 14.64 -10.94
N ALA A 204 8.86 13.93 -10.12
CA ALA A 204 9.21 13.69 -8.73
C ALA A 204 8.86 12.27 -8.27
N SER A 205 9.87 11.49 -7.89
CA SER A 205 9.68 10.19 -7.25
C SER A 205 10.99 9.64 -6.66
N ARG A 206 10.90 8.58 -5.85
CA ARG A 206 12.07 7.74 -5.57
C ARG A 206 12.67 7.22 -6.88
N MET A 207 14.00 7.23 -7.00
CA MET A 207 14.72 6.74 -8.17
C MET A 207 14.98 5.24 -8.02
N VAL A 208 13.98 4.46 -8.37
CA VAL A 208 14.02 2.99 -8.37
C VAL A 208 13.59 2.46 -9.75
N PRO A 209 14.02 1.24 -10.14
CA PRO A 209 13.91 0.77 -11.52
C PRO A 209 12.53 0.91 -12.15
N TYR A 210 11.48 0.52 -11.42
CA TYR A 210 10.10 0.55 -11.95
C TYR A 210 9.52 1.96 -12.11
N LYS A 211 10.13 3.00 -11.50
CA LYS A 211 9.70 4.40 -11.67
C LYS A 211 10.16 5.01 -12.99
N ARG A 212 11.16 4.40 -13.65
CA ARG A 212 11.64 4.78 -14.99
C ARG A 212 12.02 6.27 -15.11
N ILE A 213 12.63 6.84 -14.07
CA ILE A 213 13.05 8.26 -14.08
C ILE A 213 14.14 8.51 -15.13
N ASP A 214 15.00 7.52 -15.37
CA ASP A 214 15.99 7.54 -16.44
C ASP A 214 15.36 7.68 -17.83
N MET A 215 14.18 7.09 -18.06
CA MET A 215 13.44 7.22 -19.31
C MET A 215 12.90 8.64 -19.51
N ILE A 216 12.37 9.25 -18.43
CA ILE A 216 11.92 10.65 -18.46
C ILE A 216 13.12 11.56 -18.77
N VAL A 217 14.23 11.41 -18.04
CA VAL A 217 15.42 12.22 -18.27
C VAL A 217 15.93 12.06 -19.70
N ARG A 218 16.01 10.83 -20.22
CA ARG A 218 16.41 10.58 -21.62
C ARG A 218 15.51 11.30 -22.62
N ALA A 219 14.19 11.24 -22.44
CA ALA A 219 13.24 11.92 -23.32
C ALA A 219 13.48 13.42 -23.37
N PHE A 220 13.69 14.06 -22.21
CA PHE A 220 13.96 15.49 -22.15
C PHE A 220 15.36 15.86 -22.66
N SER A 221 16.36 15.01 -22.46
CA SER A 221 17.70 15.20 -23.05
C SER A 221 17.68 15.16 -24.59
N MET A 222 16.70 14.50 -25.21
CA MET A 222 16.48 14.48 -26.66
C MET A 222 15.82 15.77 -27.18
N THR A 223 15.27 16.59 -26.29
CA THR A 223 14.51 17.81 -26.60
C THR A 223 15.10 19.00 -25.83
N PRO A 224 16.30 19.49 -26.20
CA PRO A 224 17.06 20.46 -25.42
C PRO A 224 16.35 21.81 -25.20
N GLU A 225 15.37 22.12 -26.04
CA GLU A 225 14.49 23.29 -25.90
C GLU A 225 13.51 23.21 -24.72
N ARG A 226 13.30 22.02 -24.13
CA ARG A 226 12.36 21.78 -23.03
C ARG A 226 13.09 21.56 -21.72
N ARG A 227 12.90 22.44 -20.72
CA ARG A 227 13.55 22.29 -19.41
C ARG A 227 12.87 21.24 -18.54
N LEU A 228 13.65 20.38 -17.89
CA LEU A 228 13.16 19.38 -16.93
C LEU A 228 13.79 19.58 -15.56
N VAL A 229 12.97 19.62 -14.52
CA VAL A 229 13.39 19.53 -13.12
C VAL A 229 13.09 18.13 -12.59
N VAL A 230 14.07 17.50 -11.95
CA VAL A 230 13.99 16.14 -11.40
C VAL A 230 14.20 16.20 -9.88
N ILE A 231 13.16 15.86 -9.13
CA ILE A 231 13.19 15.80 -7.66
C ILE A 231 13.08 14.35 -7.18
N GLY A 232 13.96 13.95 -6.28
CA GLY A 232 13.94 12.63 -5.67
C GLY A 232 15.32 12.00 -5.58
N ASP A 233 15.38 10.83 -4.94
CA ASP A 233 16.61 10.10 -4.72
C ASP A 233 16.34 8.58 -4.68
N GLY A 234 17.40 7.78 -4.80
CA GLY A 234 17.31 6.33 -4.78
C GLY A 234 18.48 5.64 -5.48
N PRO A 235 18.48 4.30 -5.51
CA PRO A 235 19.56 3.51 -6.08
C PRO A 235 19.86 3.80 -7.56
N ASP A 236 18.89 4.32 -8.32
CA ASP A 236 19.08 4.65 -9.74
C ASP A 236 19.65 6.07 -9.97
N MET A 237 20.04 6.83 -8.93
CA MET A 237 20.54 8.21 -9.04
C MET A 237 21.65 8.36 -10.10
N GLU A 238 22.68 7.51 -10.04
CA GLU A 238 23.81 7.60 -10.99
C GLU A 238 23.39 7.25 -12.42
N LYS A 239 22.45 6.31 -12.58
CA LYS A 239 21.86 5.98 -13.88
C LYS A 239 21.08 7.16 -14.46
N VAL A 240 20.37 7.90 -13.62
CA VAL A 240 19.61 9.10 -14.00
C VAL A 240 20.56 10.23 -14.41
N LYS A 241 21.61 10.50 -13.63
CA LYS A 241 22.62 11.52 -13.97
C LYS A 241 23.35 11.22 -15.28
N ALA A 242 23.67 9.96 -15.54
CA ALA A 242 24.42 9.55 -16.73
C ALA A 242 23.69 9.83 -18.06
N VAL A 243 22.37 10.01 -18.05
CA VAL A 243 21.55 10.28 -19.24
C VAL A 243 21.02 11.71 -19.29
N ALA A 244 21.41 12.56 -18.34
CA ALA A 244 20.94 13.94 -18.23
C ALA A 244 21.67 14.86 -19.23
N GLY A 245 20.88 15.57 -20.04
CA GLY A 245 21.33 16.63 -20.94
C GLY A 245 21.43 17.99 -20.23
N PRO A 246 21.93 19.03 -20.93
CA PRO A 246 22.16 20.36 -20.34
C PRO A 246 20.88 21.07 -19.88
N ASN A 247 19.71 20.66 -20.38
CA ASN A 247 18.39 21.18 -20.04
C ASN A 247 17.72 20.49 -18.83
N VAL A 248 18.40 19.50 -18.22
CA VAL A 248 17.88 18.72 -17.09
C VAL A 248 18.55 19.13 -15.79
N GLN A 249 17.76 19.60 -14.82
CA GLN A 249 18.21 19.93 -13.47
C GLN A 249 17.82 18.83 -12.49
N ILE A 250 18.80 18.09 -11.98
CA ILE A 250 18.60 17.07 -10.94
C ILE A 250 18.85 17.70 -9.56
N MET A 251 17.82 17.72 -8.72
CA MET A 251 17.87 18.36 -7.39
C MET A 251 18.12 17.39 -6.23
N GLY A 252 18.08 16.08 -6.46
CA GLY A 252 18.11 15.09 -5.38
C GLY A 252 16.84 15.13 -4.53
N TYR A 253 16.91 14.58 -3.31
CA TYR A 253 15.82 14.68 -2.34
C TYR A 253 15.58 16.14 -1.95
N GLN A 254 14.31 16.54 -1.89
CA GLN A 254 13.89 17.89 -1.51
C GLN A 254 12.78 17.84 -0.47
N SER A 255 12.65 18.92 0.31
CA SER A 255 11.54 19.05 1.26
C SER A 255 10.19 19.12 0.54
N PHE A 256 9.11 18.82 1.27
CA PHE A 256 7.75 18.93 0.72
C PHE A 256 7.44 20.35 0.23
N GLU A 257 7.96 21.38 0.90
CA GLU A 257 7.75 22.79 0.52
C GLU A 257 8.37 23.11 -0.84
N VAL A 258 9.60 22.63 -1.09
CA VAL A 258 10.29 22.80 -2.38
C VAL A 258 9.58 22.00 -3.47
N LEU A 259 9.17 20.77 -3.18
CA LEU A 259 8.40 19.95 -4.12
C LEU A 259 7.08 20.63 -4.49
N ARG A 260 6.34 21.13 -3.50
CA ARG A 260 5.07 21.86 -3.70
C ARG A 260 5.27 23.08 -4.59
N ASP A 261 6.27 23.92 -4.30
CA ASP A 261 6.56 25.10 -5.11
C ASP A 261 6.83 24.72 -6.59
N HIS A 262 7.66 23.70 -6.83
CA HIS A 262 7.92 23.25 -8.19
C HIS A 262 6.67 22.66 -8.84
N MET A 263 5.86 21.88 -8.11
CA MET A 263 4.60 21.35 -8.64
C MET A 263 3.66 22.47 -9.06
N GLN A 264 3.56 23.56 -8.30
CA GLN A 264 2.71 24.71 -8.60
C GLN A 264 3.16 25.46 -9.86
N ARG A 265 4.47 25.60 -10.04
CA ARG A 265 5.07 26.36 -11.14
C ARG A 265 5.22 25.55 -12.43
N ALA A 266 5.36 24.23 -12.34
CA ALA A 266 5.61 23.39 -13.50
C ALA A 266 4.51 23.51 -14.56
N ARG A 267 4.92 23.55 -15.82
CA ARG A 267 4.05 23.51 -17.00
C ARG A 267 3.23 22.23 -17.06
N ALA A 268 3.88 21.10 -16.78
CA ALA A 268 3.24 19.81 -16.57
C ALA A 268 4.09 18.92 -15.66
N PHE A 269 3.42 18.00 -14.96
CA PHE A 269 4.08 16.97 -14.16
C PHE A 269 4.16 15.66 -14.95
N VAL A 270 5.37 15.09 -15.06
CA VAL A 270 5.66 13.92 -15.90
C VAL A 270 5.88 12.68 -15.04
N TYR A 271 5.13 11.61 -15.33
CA TYR A 271 5.14 10.39 -14.53
C TYR A 271 5.08 9.11 -15.36
N ALA A 272 6.15 8.32 -15.35
CA ALA A 272 6.31 7.18 -16.26
C ALA A 272 6.00 5.79 -15.67
N ALA A 273 5.81 5.70 -14.36
CA ALA A 273 5.60 4.42 -13.71
C ALA A 273 4.17 3.90 -13.90
N GLU A 274 4.00 2.59 -14.08
CA GLU A 274 2.73 1.92 -13.84
C GLU A 274 2.48 1.87 -12.33
N GLU A 275 1.58 2.72 -11.85
CA GLU A 275 1.34 2.88 -10.40
C GLU A 275 -0.03 2.37 -9.97
N ASP A 276 -0.11 1.89 -8.73
CA ASP A 276 -1.35 1.33 -8.19
C ASP A 276 -2.46 2.39 -8.03
N PHE A 277 -2.09 3.62 -7.64
CA PHE A 277 -3.00 4.77 -7.51
C PHE A 277 -2.39 6.09 -8.03
N GLY A 278 -1.20 6.46 -7.55
CA GLY A 278 -0.46 7.64 -8.04
C GLY A 278 -0.74 8.94 -7.27
N ILE A 279 -0.49 8.97 -5.96
CA ILE A 279 -0.69 10.16 -5.11
C ILE A 279 -0.02 11.42 -5.68
N SER A 280 1.24 11.32 -6.16
CA SER A 280 1.96 12.47 -6.72
C SER A 280 1.32 13.05 -7.99
N ILE A 281 0.62 12.22 -8.78
CA ILE A 281 -0.14 12.68 -9.96
C ILE A 281 -1.32 13.55 -9.51
N ILE A 282 -1.95 13.21 -8.40
CA ILE A 282 -3.06 13.96 -7.83
C ILE A 282 -2.56 15.23 -7.11
N GLU A 283 -1.42 15.16 -6.42
CA GLU A 283 -0.77 16.33 -5.80
C GLU A 283 -0.43 17.40 -6.86
N ALA A 284 0.08 16.99 -8.03
CA ALA A 284 0.30 17.90 -9.15
C ALA A 284 -1.02 18.52 -9.64
N GLN A 285 -2.07 17.71 -9.84
CA GLN A 285 -3.38 18.22 -10.23
C GLN A 285 -3.99 19.16 -9.19
N ALA A 286 -3.80 18.90 -7.90
CA ALA A 286 -4.23 19.76 -6.80
C ALA A 286 -3.56 21.14 -6.82
N CYS A 287 -2.34 21.23 -7.34
CA CYS A 287 -1.63 22.50 -7.61
C CYS A 287 -2.11 23.20 -8.90
N GLY A 288 -3.10 22.62 -9.59
CA GLY A 288 -3.56 23.05 -10.91
C GLY A 288 -2.59 22.72 -12.03
N THR A 289 -1.74 21.70 -11.86
CA THR A 289 -0.72 21.33 -12.84
C THR A 289 -1.17 20.09 -13.62
N PRO A 290 -1.30 20.19 -14.96
CA PRO A 290 -1.68 19.05 -15.78
C PRO A 290 -0.58 17.98 -15.76
N VAL A 291 -0.96 16.75 -16.08
CA VAL A 291 -0.05 15.60 -15.97
C VAL A 291 0.19 14.91 -17.30
N ILE A 292 1.41 14.51 -17.57
CA ILE A 292 1.78 13.65 -18.70
C ILE A 292 2.19 12.31 -18.11
N THR A 293 1.39 11.27 -18.31
CA THR A 293 1.58 10.03 -17.55
C THR A 293 1.38 8.77 -18.36
N TYR A 294 1.99 7.67 -17.91
CA TYR A 294 1.81 6.37 -18.52
C TYR A 294 0.35 5.92 -18.38
N GLY A 295 -0.28 5.54 -19.50
CA GLY A 295 -1.70 5.22 -19.63
C GLY A 295 -2.10 3.85 -19.06
N LYS A 296 -1.59 3.49 -17.88
CA LYS A 296 -1.84 2.20 -17.22
C LYS A 296 -1.88 2.34 -15.70
N GLY A 297 -2.47 1.34 -15.03
CA GLY A 297 -2.61 1.34 -13.58
C GLY A 297 -3.67 2.34 -13.10
N GLY A 298 -3.46 2.88 -11.89
CA GLY A 298 -4.35 3.85 -11.25
C GLY A 298 -4.38 5.23 -11.91
N ALA A 299 -3.40 5.55 -12.78
CA ALA A 299 -3.40 6.81 -13.53
C ALA A 299 -4.66 6.98 -14.40
N LEU A 300 -5.22 5.88 -14.92
CA LEU A 300 -6.45 5.88 -15.71
C LEU A 300 -7.70 6.23 -14.90
N GLU A 301 -7.63 6.20 -13.56
CA GLU A 301 -8.73 6.55 -12.66
C GLU A 301 -8.59 7.98 -12.12
N THR A 302 -7.33 8.44 -12.00
CA THR A 302 -6.98 9.71 -11.36
C THR A 302 -6.77 10.85 -12.34
N VAL A 303 -6.67 10.57 -13.64
CA VAL A 303 -6.45 11.57 -14.70
C VAL A 303 -7.58 11.54 -15.72
N ILE A 304 -8.09 12.71 -16.08
CA ILE A 304 -9.03 12.89 -17.18
C ILE A 304 -8.18 13.09 -18.45
N GLY A 305 -7.96 12.02 -19.19
CA GLY A 305 -7.13 12.06 -20.40
C GLY A 305 -7.80 12.71 -21.60
N MET A 306 -6.98 13.26 -22.51
CA MET A 306 -7.39 13.61 -23.87
C MET A 306 -8.00 12.40 -24.63
N PRO A 307 -8.92 12.61 -25.58
CA PRO A 307 -9.37 13.90 -26.15
C PRO A 307 -10.64 14.48 -25.47
N ARG A 308 -10.89 14.18 -24.19
CA ARG A 308 -12.03 14.79 -23.46
C ARG A 308 -11.94 16.31 -23.45
N GLU A 309 -13.09 16.99 -23.39
CA GLU A 309 -13.19 18.46 -23.50
C GLU A 309 -12.43 19.25 -22.43
N ARG A 310 -12.47 18.79 -21.17
CA ARG A 310 -11.76 19.38 -20.03
C ARG A 310 -10.73 18.36 -19.49
N PRO A 311 -9.61 18.12 -20.20
CA PRO A 311 -8.63 17.14 -19.78
C PRO A 311 -7.76 17.68 -18.64
N THR A 312 -7.28 16.78 -17.79
CA THR A 312 -6.27 17.08 -16.75
C THR A 312 -4.91 16.49 -17.06
N GLY A 313 -4.80 15.72 -18.14
CA GLY A 313 -3.53 15.19 -18.59
C GLY A 313 -3.52 14.52 -19.95
N VAL A 314 -2.34 14.09 -20.36
CA VAL A 314 -2.06 13.32 -21.58
C VAL A 314 -1.49 11.97 -21.20
N PHE A 315 -2.02 10.91 -21.80
CA PHE A 315 -1.47 9.58 -21.64
C PHE A 315 -0.47 9.23 -22.73
N PHE A 316 0.54 8.44 -22.39
CA PHE A 316 1.36 7.71 -23.35
C PHE A 316 1.26 6.21 -23.09
N GLN A 317 1.32 5.41 -24.15
CA GLN A 317 0.96 3.98 -24.09
C GLN A 317 2.16 3.04 -24.04
N GLU A 318 3.35 3.55 -24.33
CA GLU A 318 4.60 2.78 -24.32
C GLU A 318 5.61 3.43 -23.38
N GLN A 319 6.30 2.63 -22.56
CA GLN A 319 7.37 3.13 -21.69
C GLN A 319 8.67 3.29 -22.50
N SER A 320 8.67 4.21 -23.47
CA SER A 320 9.82 4.63 -24.27
C SER A 320 10.02 6.13 -24.20
N ALA A 321 11.23 6.60 -24.52
CA ALA A 321 11.53 8.03 -24.53
C ALA A 321 10.76 8.73 -25.65
N GLU A 322 10.66 8.07 -26.80
CA GLU A 322 10.00 8.53 -28.02
C GLU A 322 8.49 8.73 -27.80
N ALA A 323 7.81 7.76 -27.16
CA ALA A 323 6.40 7.88 -26.84
C ALA A 323 6.12 8.99 -25.81
N LEU A 324 7.06 9.24 -24.90
CA LEU A 324 6.97 10.36 -23.97
C LEU A 324 7.17 11.70 -24.67
N VAL A 325 8.13 11.81 -25.60
CA VAL A 325 8.31 13.03 -26.42
C VAL A 325 7.04 13.33 -27.23
N ASP A 326 6.44 12.34 -27.89
CA ASP A 326 5.16 12.54 -28.61
C ASP A 326 4.05 13.03 -27.67
N ALA A 327 3.96 12.48 -26.46
CA ALA A 327 2.96 12.93 -25.48
C ALA A 327 3.20 14.35 -24.98
N VAL A 328 4.46 14.76 -24.81
CA VAL A 328 4.84 16.16 -24.50
C VAL A 328 4.44 17.08 -25.64
N GLU A 329 4.72 16.71 -26.89
CA GLU A 329 4.29 17.52 -28.05
C GLU A 329 2.77 17.62 -28.16
N ARG A 330 2.04 16.53 -27.95
CA ARG A 330 0.57 16.55 -27.92
C ARG A 330 0.05 17.47 -26.83
N PHE A 331 0.65 17.43 -25.64
CA PHE A 331 0.33 18.34 -24.56
C PHE A 331 0.57 19.80 -24.97
N GLU A 332 1.71 20.13 -25.56
CA GLU A 332 2.06 21.49 -25.98
C GLU A 332 1.10 22.02 -27.06
N ARG A 333 0.82 21.22 -28.09
CA ARG A 333 -0.13 21.55 -29.18
C ARG A 333 -1.55 21.85 -28.65
N ASN A 334 -1.92 21.24 -27.53
CA ASN A 334 -3.25 21.34 -26.93
C ASN A 334 -3.23 22.06 -25.57
N SER A 335 -2.19 22.85 -25.30
CA SER A 335 -1.98 23.48 -23.99
C SER A 335 -3.16 24.36 -23.54
N HIS A 336 -3.88 24.96 -24.49
CA HIS A 336 -5.08 25.77 -24.27
C HIS A 336 -6.27 24.99 -23.67
N LEU A 337 -6.28 23.65 -23.73
CA LEU A 337 -7.35 22.82 -23.17
C LEU A 337 -7.19 22.57 -21.67
N PHE A 338 -5.98 22.76 -21.11
CA PHE A 338 -5.69 22.42 -19.73
C PHE A 338 -5.94 23.60 -18.79
N ASP A 339 -7.08 23.56 -18.12
CA ASP A 339 -7.45 24.54 -17.10
C ASP A 339 -6.94 24.09 -15.70
N PRO A 340 -6.12 24.91 -15.01
CA PRO A 340 -5.66 24.65 -13.64
C PRO A 340 -6.80 24.36 -12.65
N ASN A 341 -7.97 24.99 -12.81
CA ASN A 341 -9.12 24.75 -11.94
C ASN A 341 -9.76 23.38 -12.20
N VAL A 342 -9.76 22.88 -13.45
CA VAL A 342 -10.22 21.52 -13.77
C VAL A 342 -9.31 20.47 -13.13
N CYS A 343 -7.99 20.70 -13.20
CA CYS A 343 -7.03 19.84 -12.52
C CYS A 343 -7.32 19.77 -11.02
N ARG A 344 -7.59 20.93 -10.41
CA ARG A 344 -7.97 21.03 -9.00
C ARG A 344 -9.28 20.30 -8.69
N GLU A 345 -10.35 20.59 -9.41
CA GLU A 345 -11.67 19.96 -9.26
C GLU A 345 -11.57 18.43 -9.32
N ASN A 346 -10.77 17.90 -10.26
CA ASN A 346 -10.53 16.47 -10.36
C ASN A 346 -9.76 15.92 -9.14
N ALA A 347 -8.74 16.63 -8.66
CA ALA A 347 -7.98 16.22 -7.48
C ALA A 347 -8.84 16.17 -6.20
N GLU A 348 -9.82 17.06 -6.06
CA GLU A 348 -10.72 17.12 -4.92
C GLU A 348 -11.62 15.87 -4.77
N ARG A 349 -11.72 15.02 -5.80
CA ARG A 349 -12.33 13.68 -5.71
C ARG A 349 -11.58 12.75 -4.75
N PHE A 350 -10.30 13.01 -4.50
CA PHE A 350 -9.39 12.18 -3.72
C PHE A 350 -8.92 12.87 -2.43
N SER A 351 -9.65 13.89 -1.98
CA SER A 351 -9.33 14.65 -0.77
C SER A 351 -9.34 13.78 0.48
N THR A 352 -8.52 14.16 1.47
CA THR A 352 -8.51 13.57 2.81
C THR A 352 -9.91 13.48 3.42
N GLU A 353 -10.74 14.51 3.24
CA GLU A 353 -12.11 14.54 3.76
C GLU A 353 -12.99 13.45 3.14
N LYS A 354 -12.92 13.26 1.82
CA LYS A 354 -13.67 12.20 1.13
C LYS A 354 -13.20 10.80 1.54
N PHE A 355 -11.89 10.62 1.71
CA PHE A 355 -11.35 9.36 2.24
C PHE A 355 -11.91 9.05 3.63
N LYS A 356 -11.80 10.00 4.58
CA LYS A 356 -12.25 9.81 5.96
C LYS A 356 -13.75 9.54 6.02
N ALA A 357 -14.56 10.33 5.31
CA ALA A 357 -16.01 10.14 5.25
C ALA A 357 -16.38 8.75 4.70
N SER A 358 -15.73 8.33 3.61
CA SER A 358 -16.00 7.03 2.99
C SER A 358 -15.57 5.87 3.88
N LEU A 359 -14.39 5.96 4.50
CA LEU A 359 -13.86 4.93 5.38
C LEU A 359 -14.71 4.77 6.64
N SER A 360 -15.03 5.87 7.34
CA SER A 360 -15.86 5.83 8.54
C SER A 360 -17.25 5.27 8.24
N ALA A 361 -17.92 5.77 7.19
CA ALA A 361 -19.23 5.26 6.80
C ALA A 361 -19.19 3.76 6.43
N PHE A 362 -18.15 3.33 5.71
CA PHE A 362 -17.97 1.92 5.37
C PHE A 362 -17.86 1.05 6.63
N ILE A 363 -16.98 1.43 7.55
CA ILE A 363 -16.73 0.66 8.78
C ILE A 363 -17.96 0.68 9.69
N GLU A 364 -18.61 1.82 9.89
CA GLU A 364 -19.81 1.96 10.73
C GLU A 364 -20.93 1.03 10.26
N VAL A 365 -21.21 1.02 8.95
CA VAL A 365 -22.24 0.14 8.37
C VAL A 365 -21.89 -1.33 8.56
N ARG A 366 -20.63 -1.73 8.32
CA ARG A 366 -20.20 -3.12 8.47
C ARG A 366 -20.16 -3.58 9.92
N LEU A 367 -19.78 -2.69 10.83
CA LEU A 367 -19.76 -2.95 12.26
C LEU A 367 -21.19 -3.10 12.82
N ALA A 368 -22.12 -2.25 12.40
CA ALA A 368 -23.53 -2.38 12.79
C ALA A 368 -24.12 -3.71 12.32
N ARG A 369 -23.84 -4.09 11.05
CA ARG A 369 -24.24 -5.38 10.50
C ARG A 369 -23.63 -6.55 11.27
N PHE A 370 -22.32 -6.54 11.49
CA PHE A 370 -21.60 -7.60 12.21
C PHE A 370 -22.16 -7.82 13.63
N ARG A 371 -22.43 -6.73 14.35
CA ARG A 371 -23.07 -6.78 15.69
C ARG A 371 -24.47 -7.37 15.66
N SER A 372 -25.26 -7.05 14.62
CA SER A 372 -26.60 -7.63 14.48
C SER A 372 -26.56 -9.14 14.20
N GLU A 373 -25.61 -9.59 13.38
CA GLU A 373 -25.46 -11.01 13.03
C GLU A 373 -24.95 -11.83 14.24
N THR A 374 -24.01 -11.28 15.02
CA THR A 374 -23.45 -11.94 16.21
C THR A 374 -24.40 -11.93 17.42
N ALA A 375 -25.25 -10.90 17.57
CA ALA A 375 -26.23 -10.82 18.65
C ALA A 375 -27.39 -11.84 18.53
N VAL A 376 -27.66 -12.33 17.32
CA VAL A 376 -28.78 -13.26 17.03
C VAL A 376 -28.38 -14.73 17.21
N ALA A 377 -27.09 -15.05 17.36
CA ALA A 377 -26.64 -16.41 17.64
C ALA A 377 -26.95 -16.77 19.11
N PRO A 378 -27.83 -17.76 19.41
CA PRO A 378 -28.06 -18.17 20.78
C PRO A 378 -26.75 -18.70 21.36
N ARG A 379 -26.29 -18.09 22.46
CA ARG A 379 -25.26 -18.71 23.29
C ARG A 379 -25.80 -20.08 23.69
N PRO A 380 -25.17 -21.22 23.34
CA PRO A 380 -25.57 -22.48 23.92
C PRO A 380 -25.47 -22.31 25.43
N ALA A 381 -26.60 -22.51 26.12
CA ALA A 381 -26.65 -22.50 27.57
C ALA A 381 -25.53 -23.43 28.04
N ARG A 382 -24.60 -22.90 28.84
CA ARG A 382 -23.66 -23.75 29.57
C ARG A 382 -24.54 -24.68 30.40
N SER A 383 -24.66 -25.94 30.00
CA SER A 383 -25.25 -26.96 30.85
C SER A 383 -24.30 -27.12 32.03
N GLU A 384 -24.62 -26.44 33.13
CA GLU A 384 -24.09 -26.78 34.44
C GLU A 384 -24.57 -28.19 34.76
N THR A 385 -23.76 -29.17 34.37
CA THR A 385 -23.91 -30.54 34.86
C THR A 385 -23.34 -30.51 36.28
N PRO A 386 -24.13 -30.80 37.33
CA PRO A 386 -23.57 -30.89 38.67
C PRO A 386 -22.62 -32.08 38.72
N ALA A 387 -21.36 -31.82 39.07
CA ALA A 387 -20.39 -32.87 39.31
C ALA A 387 -20.74 -33.62 40.61
N THR A 388 -21.55 -34.67 40.50
CA THR A 388 -21.71 -35.65 41.58
C THR A 388 -20.48 -36.55 41.57
N VAL A 389 -19.42 -36.14 42.27
CA VAL A 389 -18.28 -37.03 42.58
C VAL A 389 -18.65 -37.83 43.82
N THR A 390 -19.13 -39.05 43.60
CA THR A 390 -19.30 -40.07 44.63
C THR A 390 -17.94 -40.42 45.20
N ARG A 391 -17.73 -40.18 46.50
CA ARG A 391 -16.59 -40.71 47.27
C ARG A 391 -16.70 -42.23 47.31
N ILE A 392 -15.69 -42.93 46.80
CA ILE A 392 -15.48 -44.36 47.09
C ILE A 392 -14.34 -44.41 48.11
N GLY A 393 -14.65 -44.98 49.27
CA GLY A 393 -13.74 -45.12 50.41
C GLY A 393 -12.71 -46.23 50.24
N GLU A 394 -11.66 -46.10 51.04
CA GLU A 394 -10.54 -47.02 51.22
C GLU A 394 -10.92 -48.32 51.94
N ALA A 395 -10.32 -49.43 51.51
CA ALA A 395 -9.88 -50.63 52.25
C ALA A 395 -9.65 -51.76 51.21
N SER A 396 -8.68 -52.67 51.25
CA SER A 396 -7.54 -52.98 52.11
C SER A 396 -6.68 -54.01 51.36
N ASN A 397 -5.38 -54.06 51.64
CA ASN A 397 -4.44 -55.12 51.23
C ASN A 397 -4.91 -56.54 51.61
N ALA A 398 -4.63 -57.53 50.75
CA ALA A 398 -4.01 -58.81 51.15
C ALA A 398 -3.59 -59.63 49.92
N GLU A 399 -2.47 -60.33 50.12
CA GLU A 399 -1.69 -61.19 49.21
C GLU A 399 -2.43 -62.48 48.79
N GLU A 400 -2.13 -63.05 47.62
CA GLU A 400 -1.40 -64.33 47.47
C GLU A 400 -1.49 -64.96 46.05
N ARG A 401 -0.30 -65.19 45.48
CA ARG A 401 0.22 -66.42 44.86
C ARG A 401 -0.55 -67.20 43.74
N VAL A 402 0.16 -67.25 42.60
CA VAL A 402 0.71 -68.45 41.91
C VAL A 402 -0.21 -69.37 41.06
N ALA A 403 0.27 -69.58 39.82
CA ALA A 403 0.16 -70.76 38.93
C ALA A 403 -1.17 -71.02 38.19
N VAL A 404 -1.28 -71.67 37.02
CA VAL A 404 -0.43 -72.25 35.95
C VAL A 404 -1.42 -72.82 34.91
N ARG A 405 -1.12 -72.70 33.60
CA ARG A 405 -1.50 -73.57 32.44
C ARG A 405 -2.92 -73.65 31.82
N HIS A 406 -2.83 -73.82 30.49
CA HIS A 406 -3.72 -74.45 29.49
C HIS A 406 -4.99 -73.66 29.11
N GLN A 407 -5.31 -73.40 27.83
CA GLN A 407 -4.98 -74.05 26.55
C GLN A 407 -4.60 -73.03 25.47
#